data_AF-A0A7D5TXD5-F1
#
_entry.id   AF-A0A7D5TXD5-F1
#
_cell.length_a   1.000
_cell.length_b   1.000
_cell.length_c   1.000
_cell.angle_alpha   90.00
_cell.angle_beta   90.00
_cell.angle_gamma   90.00
#
_symmetry.space_group_name_H-M   'P 1'
#
loop_
_entity.id
_entity.type
_entity.pdbx_description
1 polymer ?
#
loop_
_entity_poly.entity_id
_entity_poly.type
_entity_poly.pdbx_seq_one_letter_code
_entity_poly.pdbx_strand_id
1 'polypeptide(L)'
;MALAASKPFAIGAILVPLLLPVVGYLSGDYRAMFTVHLFLGAFWFGTAVLGAVVLGPVMGSLSEEANAEFAEGFVPKMNLLMEPVSVGVIGSGIGLADMMGLWASPTPSLWAALVLAIALLVLGFGPLHKFTAGMFDEIAAENTDHERLASLNKKYGMLSMVELLLMIAIVATMSGLRWGF
;
A
#
# COMPACT_ATOMS: atom_id res chain seq x y z
N MET A 1 -6.07 -17.35 -3.58
CA MET A 1 -5.13 -16.31 -3.08
C MET A 1 -4.38 -16.73 -1.81
N ALA A 2 -5.03 -17.13 -0.72
CA ALA A 2 -4.36 -17.56 0.53
C ALA A 2 -3.54 -18.87 0.45
N LEU A 3 -3.68 -19.64 -0.63
CA LEU A 3 -3.00 -20.94 -0.79
C LEU A 3 -1.53 -20.82 -1.27
N ALA A 4 -1.11 -19.66 -1.80
CA ALA A 4 0.26 -19.43 -2.28
C ALA A 4 1.21 -18.85 -1.21
N ALA A 5 0.66 -18.37 -0.09
CA ALA A 5 1.42 -17.84 1.04
C ALA A 5 1.52 -18.89 2.15
N SER A 6 2.70 -19.07 2.75
CA SER A 6 2.83 -19.93 3.92
C SER A 6 1.99 -19.37 5.07
N LYS A 7 1.38 -20.25 5.89
CA LYS A 7 0.59 -19.82 7.06
C LYS A 7 1.34 -18.84 7.96
N PRO A 8 2.64 -19.04 8.27
CA PRO A 8 3.39 -18.07 9.07
C PRO A 8 3.51 -16.70 8.41
N PHE A 9 3.75 -16.66 7.10
CA PHE A 9 3.81 -15.39 6.36
C PHE A 9 2.45 -14.67 6.40
N ALA A 10 1.35 -15.39 6.13
CA ALA A 10 0.02 -14.79 6.12
C ALA A 10 -0.35 -14.18 7.48
N ILE A 11 -0.05 -14.89 8.57
CA ILE A 11 -0.26 -14.39 9.93
C ILE A 11 0.58 -13.12 10.17
N GLY A 12 1.87 -13.15 9.85
CA GLY A 12 2.76 -12.00 10.03
C GLY A 12 2.34 -10.78 9.21
N ALA A 13 2.04 -10.99 7.92
CA ALA A 13 1.64 -9.96 6.97
C ALA A 13 0.36 -9.22 7.39
N ILE A 14 -0.55 -9.89 8.10
CA ILE A 14 -1.78 -9.29 8.62
C ILE A 14 -1.57 -8.70 10.02
N LEU A 15 -1.05 -9.50 10.95
CA LEU A 15 -1.01 -9.11 12.36
C LEU A 15 0.01 -8.00 12.62
N VAL A 16 1.19 -8.05 11.99
CA VAL A 16 2.26 -7.08 12.30
C VAL A 16 1.84 -5.65 11.92
N PRO A 17 1.39 -5.37 10.69
CA PRO A 17 1.03 -3.99 10.31
C PRO A 17 -0.19 -3.46 11.05
N LEU A 18 -1.10 -4.33 11.51
CA LEU A 18 -2.32 -3.92 12.22
C LEU A 18 -2.12 -3.77 13.73
N LEU A 19 -1.30 -4.63 14.37
CA LEU A 19 -1.08 -4.58 15.82
C LEU A 19 -0.01 -3.57 16.22
N LEU A 20 0.99 -3.30 15.38
CA LEU A 20 2.04 -2.31 15.71
C LEU A 20 1.45 -0.91 16.02
N PRO A 21 0.51 -0.35 15.23
CA PRO A 21 -0.14 0.91 15.56
C PRO A 21 -0.93 0.85 16.87
N VAL A 22 -1.60 -0.27 17.16
CA VAL A 22 -2.37 -0.45 18.40
C VAL A 22 -1.43 -0.44 19.61
N VAL A 23 -0.33 -1.18 19.55
CA VAL A 23 0.69 -1.19 20.60
C VAL A 23 1.33 0.20 20.76
N GLY A 24 1.64 0.87 19.65
CA GLY A 24 2.17 2.23 19.64
C GLY A 24 1.24 3.21 20.34
N TYR A 25 -0.06 3.17 20.03
CA TYR A 25 -1.06 4.03 20.66
C TYR A 25 -1.24 3.72 22.16
N LEU A 26 -1.37 2.44 22.53
CA LEU A 26 -1.55 2.01 23.92
C LEU A 26 -0.33 2.29 24.80
N SER A 27 0.86 2.49 24.21
CA SER A 27 2.07 2.88 24.95
C SER A 27 1.96 4.27 25.59
N GLY A 28 1.09 5.15 25.07
CA GLY A 28 1.00 6.55 25.49
C GLY A 28 2.19 7.42 25.04
N ASP A 29 3.20 6.85 24.37
CA ASP A 29 4.35 7.59 23.86
C ASP A 29 4.18 7.92 22.38
N TYR A 30 3.92 9.20 22.08
CA TYR A 30 3.77 9.67 20.71
C TYR A 30 5.04 9.45 19.86
N ARG A 31 6.23 9.33 20.47
CA ARG A 31 7.49 9.03 19.74
C ARG A 31 7.54 7.59 19.28
N ALA A 32 7.07 6.66 20.12
CA ALA A 32 6.92 5.26 19.73
C ALA A 32 5.90 5.14 18.58
N MET A 33 4.74 5.80 18.70
CA MET A 33 3.73 5.82 17.64
C MET A 33 4.23 6.49 16.35
N PHE A 34 4.98 7.60 16.45
CA PHE A 34 5.62 8.25 15.31
C PHE A 34 6.60 7.31 14.60
N THR A 35 7.37 6.55 15.37
CA THR A 35 8.33 5.57 14.83
C THR A 35 7.60 4.47 14.05
N VAL A 36 6.53 3.90 14.63
CA VAL A 36 5.68 2.91 13.96
C VAL A 36 5.11 3.47 12.65
N HIS A 37 4.52 4.67 12.71
CA HIS A 37 3.95 5.34 11.55
C HIS A 37 4.99 5.57 10.45
N LEU A 38 6.17 6.07 10.81
CA LEU A 38 7.27 6.31 9.89
C LEU A 38 7.73 5.02 9.21
N PHE A 39 7.92 3.94 9.97
CA PHE A 39 8.34 2.65 9.40
C PHE A 39 7.31 2.07 8.44
N LEU A 40 6.04 2.02 8.85
CA LEU A 40 4.97 1.50 7.99
C LEU A 40 4.80 2.39 6.74
N GLY A 41 4.84 3.71 6.91
CA GLY A 41 4.70 4.67 5.81
C GLY A 41 5.85 4.59 4.82
N ALA A 42 7.08 4.52 5.31
CA ALA A 42 8.27 4.33 4.48
C ALA A 42 8.25 2.98 3.76
N PHE A 43 7.78 1.91 4.41
CA PHE A 43 7.60 0.61 3.78
C PHE A 43 6.56 0.67 2.66
N TRP A 44 5.37 1.23 2.92
CA TRP A 44 4.31 1.35 1.92
C TRP A 44 4.76 2.19 0.72
N PHE A 45 5.27 3.40 0.96
CA PHE A 45 5.79 4.27 -0.09
C PHE A 45 6.95 3.61 -0.85
N GLY A 46 7.89 3.01 -0.13
CA GLY A 46 9.04 2.33 -0.70
C GLY A 46 8.65 1.19 -1.64
N THR A 47 7.63 0.40 -1.29
CA THR A 47 7.14 -0.67 -2.17
C THR A 47 6.53 -0.14 -3.48
N ALA A 48 5.82 1.00 -3.44
CA ALA A 48 5.29 1.64 -4.64
C ALA A 48 6.42 2.15 -5.56
N VAL A 49 7.42 2.83 -4.98
CA VAL A 49 8.59 3.33 -5.71
C VAL A 49 9.41 2.18 -6.30
N LEU A 50 9.74 1.16 -5.50
CA LEU A 50 10.51 0.00 -5.95
C LEU A 50 9.74 -0.80 -6.99
N GLY A 51 8.42 -0.94 -6.83
CA GLY A 51 7.53 -1.56 -7.81
C GLY A 51 7.65 -0.91 -9.18
N ALA A 52 7.52 0.41 -9.23
CA ALA A 52 7.56 1.18 -10.47
C ALA A 52 8.97 1.29 -11.08
N VAL A 53 9.98 1.61 -10.26
CA VAL A 53 11.32 2.01 -10.74
C VAL A 53 12.28 0.83 -10.88
N VAL A 54 12.12 -0.23 -10.07
CA VAL A 54 13.05 -1.36 -10.04
C VAL A 54 12.40 -2.63 -10.57
N LEU A 55 11.29 -3.05 -9.97
CA LEU A 55 10.65 -4.32 -10.32
C LEU A 55 10.07 -4.31 -11.73
N GLY A 56 9.44 -3.21 -12.17
CA GLY A 56 8.93 -3.06 -13.54
C GLY A 56 10.01 -3.32 -14.61
N PRO A 57 11.13 -2.57 -14.62
CA PRO A 57 12.23 -2.81 -15.55
C PRO A 57 12.84 -4.20 -15.46
N VAL A 58 13.01 -4.74 -14.23
CA VAL A 58 13.53 -6.10 -14.04
C VAL A 58 12.61 -7.11 -14.69
N MET A 59 11.31 -7.09 -14.38
CA MET A 59 10.32 -7.99 -14.99
C MET A 59 10.28 -7.87 -16.52
N GLY A 60 10.43 -6.66 -17.07
CA GLY A 60 10.47 -6.44 -18.52
C GLY A 60 11.70 -7.02 -19.24
N SER A 61 12.74 -7.39 -18.50
CA SER A 61 13.97 -7.99 -19.04
C SER A 61 14.09 -9.50 -18.84
N LEU A 62 13.20 -10.09 -18.02
CA LEU A 62 13.15 -11.54 -17.80
C LEU A 62 12.53 -12.27 -19.00
N SER A 63 12.88 -13.56 -19.17
CA SER A 63 12.13 -14.44 -20.06
C SER A 63 10.69 -14.63 -19.55
N GLU A 64 9.78 -15.04 -20.44
CA GLU A 64 8.36 -15.27 -20.07
C GLU A 64 8.23 -16.27 -18.91
N GLU A 65 9.00 -17.36 -18.95
CA GLU A 65 9.03 -18.42 -17.92
C GLU A 65 9.52 -17.88 -16.57
N ALA A 66 10.62 -17.11 -16.55
CA ALA A 66 11.17 -16.53 -15.33
C ALA A 66 10.25 -15.43 -14.77
N ASN A 67 9.57 -14.68 -15.63
CA ASN A 67 8.59 -13.69 -15.23
C ASN A 67 7.38 -14.36 -14.56
N ALA A 68 6.87 -15.45 -15.15
CA ALA A 68 5.77 -16.24 -14.58
C ALA A 68 6.13 -16.82 -13.21
N GLU A 69 7.29 -17.48 -13.08
CA GLU A 69 7.77 -18.05 -11.81
C GLU A 69 7.93 -16.97 -10.72
N PHE A 70 8.52 -15.83 -11.07
CA PHE A 70 8.64 -14.70 -10.15
C PHE A 70 7.26 -14.18 -9.73
N ALA A 71 6.35 -13.99 -10.68
CA ALA A 71 5.02 -13.45 -10.43
C ALA A 71 4.18 -14.38 -9.53
N GLU A 72 4.21 -15.69 -9.76
CA GLU A 72 3.55 -16.69 -8.93
C GLU A 72 4.01 -16.64 -7.46
N GLY A 73 5.32 -16.42 -7.25
CA GLY A 73 5.88 -16.31 -5.90
C GLY A 73 5.64 -14.95 -5.24
N PHE A 74 5.73 -13.88 -6.00
CA PHE A 74 5.77 -12.50 -5.49
C PHE A 74 4.37 -11.91 -5.32
N VAL A 75 3.53 -11.97 -6.36
CA VAL A 75 2.26 -11.23 -6.43
C VAL A 75 1.28 -11.64 -5.32
N PRO A 76 1.06 -12.93 -5.01
CA PRO A 76 0.14 -13.31 -3.93
C PRO A 76 0.58 -12.81 -2.56
N LYS A 77 1.90 -12.80 -2.29
CA LYS A 77 2.46 -12.32 -1.03
C LYS A 77 2.30 -10.81 -0.89
N MET A 78 2.56 -10.07 -1.95
CA MET A 78 2.39 -8.62 -1.95
C MET A 78 0.93 -8.22 -1.78
N ASN A 79 0.00 -8.83 -2.52
CA ASN A 79 -1.42 -8.50 -2.38
C ASN A 79 -1.95 -8.76 -0.97
N LEU A 80 -1.50 -9.85 -0.34
CA LEU A 80 -1.86 -10.15 1.05
C LEU A 80 -1.28 -9.13 2.05
N LEU A 81 -0.08 -8.62 1.79
CA LEU A 81 0.64 -7.72 2.70
C LEU A 81 0.19 -6.25 2.57
N MET A 82 -0.06 -5.77 1.35
CA MET A 82 -0.23 -4.34 1.09
C MET A 82 -1.49 -3.76 1.72
N GLU A 83 -2.59 -4.52 1.76
CA GLU A 83 -3.84 -4.08 2.37
C GLU A 83 -3.69 -3.82 3.89
N PRO A 84 -3.23 -4.79 4.71
CA PRO A 84 -2.92 -4.56 6.12
C PRO A 84 -1.95 -3.40 6.35
N VAL A 85 -0.92 -3.28 5.52
CA VAL A 85 0.05 -2.18 5.60
C VAL A 85 -0.62 -0.83 5.40
N SER A 86 -1.42 -0.67 4.35
CA SER A 86 -2.11 0.61 4.06
C SER A 86 -3.04 1.03 5.22
N VAL A 87 -3.79 0.08 5.80
CA VAL A 87 -4.64 0.31 6.97
C VAL A 87 -3.79 0.69 8.18
N GLY A 88 -2.68 -0.01 8.41
CA GLY A 88 -1.75 0.27 9.51
C GLY A 88 -1.11 1.66 9.42
N VAL A 89 -0.71 2.09 8.23
CA VAL A 89 -0.15 3.44 8.00
C VAL A 89 -1.17 4.52 8.32
N ILE A 90 -2.40 4.37 7.81
CA ILE A 90 -3.41 5.40 7.96
C ILE A 90 -3.96 5.42 9.39
N GLY A 91 -4.22 4.25 9.97
CA GLY A 91 -4.59 4.12 11.37
C GLY A 91 -3.53 4.70 12.30
N SER A 92 -2.24 4.45 12.03
CA SER A 92 -1.16 5.04 12.82
C SER A 92 -1.04 6.56 12.65
N GLY A 93 -1.31 7.10 11.46
CA GLY A 93 -1.33 8.54 11.22
C GLY A 93 -2.46 9.24 11.97
N ILE A 94 -3.67 8.66 11.96
CA ILE A 94 -4.82 9.17 12.72
C ILE A 94 -4.56 9.11 14.22
N GLY A 95 -4.06 7.97 14.72
CA GLY A 95 -3.72 7.81 16.13
C GLY A 95 -2.62 8.76 16.58
N LEU A 96 -1.61 9.00 15.75
CA LEU A 96 -0.57 9.98 16.03
C LEU A 96 -1.10 11.41 16.10
N ALA A 97 -1.99 11.79 15.17
CA ALA A 97 -2.64 13.10 15.19
C ALA A 97 -3.45 13.33 16.47
N ASP A 98 -4.09 12.28 16.98
CA ASP A 98 -4.80 12.30 18.26
C ASP A 98 -3.84 12.46 19.45
N MET A 99 -2.80 11.63 19.54
CA MET A 99 -1.81 11.69 20.62
C MET A 99 -1.08 13.05 20.69
N MET A 100 -0.93 13.72 19.55
CA MET A 100 -0.30 15.04 19.45
C MET A 100 -1.29 16.20 19.61
N GLY A 101 -2.59 15.93 19.83
CA GLY A 101 -3.62 16.95 20.01
C GLY A 101 -3.94 17.75 18.74
N LEU A 102 -3.58 17.26 17.55
CA LEU A 102 -3.74 17.99 16.29
C LEU A 102 -5.22 18.21 15.92
N TRP A 103 -6.12 17.37 16.42
CA TRP A 103 -7.56 17.51 16.21
C TRP A 103 -8.20 18.66 16.99
N ALA A 104 -7.54 19.17 18.04
CA ALA A 104 -8.07 20.28 18.83
C ALA A 104 -8.07 21.61 18.06
N SER A 105 -7.15 21.76 17.11
CA SER A 105 -7.07 22.93 16.21
C SER A 105 -6.55 22.47 14.84
N PRO A 106 -7.40 21.79 14.05
CA PRO A 106 -6.95 21.12 12.84
C PRO A 106 -6.54 22.12 11.77
N THR A 107 -5.34 21.94 11.21
CA THR A 107 -4.81 22.79 10.14
C THR A 107 -5.33 22.33 8.77
N PRO A 108 -5.31 23.20 7.74
CA PRO A 108 -5.61 22.80 6.37
C PRO A 108 -4.76 21.61 5.90
N SER A 109 -3.48 21.57 6.26
CA SER A 109 -2.56 20.47 5.91
C SER A 109 -2.97 19.15 6.59
N LEU A 110 -3.55 19.17 7.79
CA LEU A 110 -4.07 17.97 8.45
C LEU A 110 -5.26 17.40 7.68
N TRP A 111 -6.19 18.26 7.28
CA TRP A 111 -7.32 17.86 6.45
C TRP A 111 -6.89 17.36 5.07
N ALA A 112 -5.93 18.03 4.44
CA ALA A 112 -5.37 17.60 3.17
C ALA A 112 -4.72 16.21 3.29
N ALA A 113 -3.94 15.96 4.34
CA ALA A 113 -3.35 14.65 4.60
C ALA A 113 -4.42 13.56 4.80
N LEU A 114 -5.48 13.85 5.57
CA LEU A 114 -6.58 12.91 5.78
C LEU A 114 -7.35 12.60 4.48
N VAL A 115 -7.65 13.61 3.67
CA VAL A 115 -8.31 13.43 2.37
C VAL A 115 -7.46 12.58 1.43
N LEU A 116 -6.16 12.86 1.35
CA LEU A 116 -5.22 12.07 0.55
C LEU A 116 -5.12 10.62 1.05
N ALA A 117 -5.08 10.41 2.37
CA ALA A 117 -5.06 9.08 2.97
C ALA A 117 -6.32 8.28 2.60
N ILE A 118 -7.51 8.89 2.71
CA ILE A 118 -8.78 8.28 2.32
C ILE A 118 -8.78 7.96 0.82
N ALA A 119 -8.33 8.90 -0.01
CA ALA A 119 -8.25 8.70 -1.46
C ALA A 119 -7.35 7.50 -1.82
N LEU A 120 -6.19 7.35 -1.16
CA LEU A 120 -5.30 6.21 -1.34
C LEU A 120 -5.95 4.89 -0.92
N LEU A 121 -6.69 4.84 0.20
CA LEU A 121 -7.43 3.62 0.57
C LEU A 121 -8.51 3.26 -0.43
N VAL A 122 -9.29 4.25 -0.87
CA VAL A 122 -10.35 4.04 -1.86
C VAL A 122 -9.75 3.55 -3.18
N LEU A 123 -8.60 4.08 -3.58
CA LEU A 123 -7.90 3.66 -4.79
C LEU A 123 -7.35 2.22 -4.66
N GLY A 124 -6.73 1.90 -3.52
CA GLY A 124 -6.17 0.58 -3.22
C GLY A 124 -7.24 -0.51 -3.13
N PHE A 125 -8.20 -0.38 -2.21
CA PHE A 125 -9.26 -1.37 -1.99
C PHE A 125 -10.35 -1.35 -3.07
N GLY A 126 -10.45 -0.26 -3.84
CA GLY A 126 -11.42 -0.12 -4.91
C GLY A 126 -10.89 -0.64 -6.24
N PRO A 127 -10.54 0.26 -7.18
CA PRO A 127 -10.22 -0.14 -8.54
C PRO A 127 -8.91 -0.94 -8.65
N LEU A 128 -7.87 -0.66 -7.86
CA LEU A 128 -6.62 -1.42 -7.93
C LEU A 128 -6.83 -2.88 -7.54
N HIS A 129 -7.43 -3.13 -6.38
CA HIS A 129 -7.82 -4.49 -5.96
C HIS A 129 -8.68 -5.19 -7.01
N LYS A 130 -9.69 -4.52 -7.57
CA LYS A 130 -10.57 -5.11 -8.60
C LYS A 130 -9.80 -5.51 -9.86
N PHE A 131 -8.86 -4.70 -10.32
CA PHE A 131 -8.06 -5.04 -11.49
C PHE A 131 -7.11 -6.19 -11.20
N THR A 132 -6.47 -6.20 -10.04
CA THR A 132 -5.60 -7.30 -9.63
C THR A 132 -6.35 -8.61 -9.48
N ALA A 133 -7.50 -8.61 -8.80
CA ALA A 133 -8.38 -9.78 -8.69
C ALA A 133 -8.86 -10.26 -10.07
N GLY A 134 -9.30 -9.35 -10.93
CA GLY A 134 -9.73 -9.68 -12.29
C GLY A 134 -8.61 -10.28 -13.14
N MET A 135 -7.36 -9.85 -12.98
CA MET A 135 -6.21 -10.47 -13.66
C MET A 135 -5.99 -11.89 -13.16
N PHE A 136 -6.12 -12.15 -11.85
CA PHE A 136 -6.01 -13.52 -11.33
C PHE A 136 -7.12 -14.43 -11.83
N ASP A 137 -8.36 -13.95 -11.84
CA ASP A 137 -9.50 -14.71 -12.34
C ASP A 137 -9.29 -15.10 -13.81
N GLU A 138 -8.70 -14.20 -14.61
CA GLU A 138 -8.38 -14.45 -16.02
C GLU A 138 -7.23 -15.45 -16.19
N ILE A 139 -6.16 -15.33 -15.40
CA ILE A 139 -5.02 -16.26 -15.41
C ILE A 139 -5.46 -17.67 -14.96
N ALA A 140 -6.43 -17.77 -14.05
CA ALA A 140 -6.95 -19.03 -13.55
C ALA A 140 -8.03 -19.67 -14.44
N ALA A 141 -8.50 -18.97 -15.48
CA ALA A 141 -9.54 -19.47 -16.38
C ALA A 141 -9.01 -20.60 -17.29
N GLU A 142 -9.88 -21.54 -17.66
CA GLU A 142 -9.54 -22.65 -18.57
C GLU A 142 -9.10 -22.18 -19.97
N ASN A 143 -9.60 -21.02 -20.39
CA ASN A 143 -9.21 -20.37 -21.64
C ASN A 143 -8.96 -18.88 -21.38
N THR A 144 -7.69 -18.54 -21.14
CA THR A 144 -7.26 -17.18 -20.83
C THR A 144 -7.48 -16.21 -22.00
N ASP A 145 -8.25 -15.16 -21.77
CA ASP A 145 -8.40 -14.03 -22.69
C ASP A 145 -7.22 -13.05 -22.51
N HIS A 146 -6.24 -13.18 -23.40
CA HIS A 146 -5.06 -12.32 -23.42
C HIS A 146 -5.37 -10.84 -23.70
N GLU A 147 -6.44 -10.51 -24.45
CA GLU A 147 -6.83 -9.12 -24.69
C GLU A 147 -7.41 -8.49 -23.42
N ARG A 148 -8.28 -9.23 -22.72
CA ARG A 148 -8.82 -8.79 -21.43
C ARG A 148 -7.71 -8.61 -20.40
N LEU A 149 -6.79 -9.57 -20.30
CA LEU A 149 -5.64 -9.49 -19.39
C LEU A 149 -4.76 -8.26 -19.67
N ALA A 150 -4.42 -8.00 -20.94
CA ALA A 150 -3.66 -6.81 -21.33
C ALA A 150 -4.40 -5.51 -21.00
N SER A 151 -5.72 -5.48 -21.19
CA SER A 151 -6.56 -4.32 -20.84
C SER A 151 -6.58 -4.03 -19.34
N LEU A 152 -6.65 -5.07 -18.51
CA LEU A 152 -6.62 -4.97 -17.05
C LEU A 152 -5.26 -4.49 -16.56
N ASN A 153 -4.18 -5.07 -17.09
CA ASN A 153 -2.82 -4.67 -16.76
C ASN A 153 -2.56 -3.18 -17.10
N LYS A 154 -3.02 -2.73 -18.28
CA LYS A 154 -2.91 -1.31 -18.67
C LYS A 154 -3.66 -0.38 -17.71
N LYS A 155 -4.88 -0.73 -17.32
CA LYS A 155 -5.69 0.06 -16.37
C LYS A 155 -5.05 0.09 -14.98
N TYR A 156 -4.56 -1.06 -14.51
CA TYR A 156 -3.82 -1.19 -13.25
C TYR A 156 -2.56 -0.32 -13.24
N GLY A 157 -1.72 -0.42 -14.27
CA GLY A 157 -0.50 0.38 -14.38
C GLY A 157 -0.77 1.88 -14.38
N MET A 158 -1.78 2.34 -15.12
CA MET A 158 -2.18 3.75 -15.12
C MET A 158 -2.62 4.24 -13.74
N LEU A 159 -3.47 3.47 -13.04
CA LEU A 159 -3.89 3.85 -11.68
C LEU A 159 -2.75 3.76 -10.65
N SER A 160 -1.82 2.83 -10.82
CA SER A 160 -0.65 2.72 -9.94
C SER A 160 0.25 3.95 -10.05
N MET A 161 0.37 4.57 -11.23
CA MET A 161 1.06 5.85 -11.37
C MET A 161 0.32 7.00 -10.65
N VAL A 162 -1.02 7.03 -10.75
CA VAL A 162 -1.83 8.00 -10.02
C VAL A 162 -1.66 7.82 -8.52
N GLU A 163 -1.67 6.57 -8.04
CA GLU A 163 -1.39 6.24 -6.65
C GLU A 163 -0.02 6.78 -6.20
N LEU A 164 1.04 6.54 -6.97
CA LEU A 164 2.38 7.04 -6.65
C LEU A 164 2.42 8.58 -6.56
N LEU A 165 1.73 9.29 -7.46
CA LEU A 165 1.63 10.75 -7.38
C LEU A 165 0.90 11.21 -6.12
N LEU A 166 -0.19 10.54 -5.74
CA LEU A 166 -0.91 10.82 -4.50
C LEU A 166 -0.04 10.51 -3.27
N MET A 167 0.77 9.46 -3.32
CA MET A 167 1.73 9.14 -2.27
C MET A 167 2.82 10.22 -2.11
N ILE A 168 3.32 10.77 -3.22
CA ILE A 168 4.25 11.91 -3.16
C ILE A 168 3.57 13.13 -2.55
N ALA A 169 2.32 13.41 -2.94
CA ALA A 169 1.54 14.52 -2.43
C ALA A 169 1.28 14.41 -0.92
N ILE A 170 0.93 13.23 -0.40
CA ILE A 170 0.71 13.05 1.05
C ILE A 170 2.03 13.16 1.81
N VAL A 171 3.15 12.65 1.30
CA VAL A 171 4.47 12.85 1.94
C VAL A 171 4.84 14.33 2.01
N ALA A 172 4.61 15.09 0.93
CA ALA A 172 4.83 16.53 0.93
C ALA A 172 3.93 17.25 1.94
N THR A 173 2.65 16.86 2.03
CA THR A 173 1.68 17.43 2.97
C THR A 173 2.07 17.13 4.43
N MET A 174 2.52 15.90 4.73
CA MET A 174 3.00 15.49 6.04
C MET A 174 4.31 16.20 6.43
N SER A 175 5.18 16.49 5.45
CA SER A 175 6.35 17.35 5.65
C SER A 175 5.92 18.80 5.97
N GLY A 176 4.92 19.33 5.25
CA GLY A 176 4.32 20.63 5.55
C GLY A 176 3.76 20.72 6.97
N LEU A 177 3.11 19.66 7.48
CA LEU A 177 2.68 19.57 8.87
C LEU A 177 3.84 19.71 9.88
N ARG A 178 5.03 19.24 9.53
CA ARG A 178 6.22 19.35 10.40
C ARG A 178 6.87 20.73 10.33
N TRP A 179 6.89 21.36 9.16
CA TRP A 179 7.68 22.57 8.89
C TRP A 179 6.86 23.85 8.72
N GLY A 180 5.53 23.77 8.70
CA GLY A 180 4.61 24.91 8.84
C GLY A 180 4.35 25.75 7.58
N PHE A 181 4.32 25.12 6.40
CA PHE A 181 3.92 25.76 5.15
C PHE A 181 2.63 25.14 4.56
#